data_AF-A0A7V1CJB2-F1
#
_entry.id   AF-A0A7V1CJB2-F1
#
_cell.length_a   1.000
_cell.length_b   1.000
_cell.length_c   1.000
_cell.angle_alpha   90.00
_cell.angle_beta   90.00
_cell.angle_gamma   90.00
#
_symmetry.space_group_name_H-M   'P 1'
#
loop_
_entity.id
_entity.type
_entity.pdbx_description
1 polymer ?
#
loop_
_entity_poly.entity_id
_entity_poly.type
_entity_poly.pdbx_seq_one_letter_code
_entity_poly.pdbx_strand_id
1 'polypeptide(L)' 'MKFIVVQRRPEKSIYGSAMYVIASSHDRFTVDSRFDYGFMGIAVEEGYVITVLPLQGAEPF' A
#
# COMPACT_ATOMS: atom_id res chain seq x y z
N MET A 1 -0.61 18.08 1.58
CA MET A 1 -1.12 16.92 2.35
C MET A 1 -0.28 15.71 2.00
N LYS A 2 0.27 15.00 3.00
CA LYS A 2 1.05 13.79 2.75
C LYS A 2 0.10 12.61 2.51
N PHE A 3 0.27 11.88 1.42
CA PHE A 3 -0.58 10.73 1.11
C PHE A 3 0.21 9.55 0.55
N ILE A 4 -0.36 8.36 0.77
CA ILE A 4 0.08 7.11 0.16
C ILE A 4 -1.18 6.35 -0.27
N VAL A 5 -1.22 5.93 -1.53
CA VAL A 5 -2.25 5.02 -2.02
C VAL A 5 -1.58 3.69 -2.28
N VAL A 6 -2.09 2.65 -1.63
CA VAL A 6 -1.60 1.28 -1.77
C VAL A 6 -2.68 0.38 -2.32
N GLN A 7 -2.28 -0.56 -3.17
CA GLN A 7 -3.15 -1.52 -3.82
C GLN A 7 -2.79 -2.91 -3.33
N ARG A 8 -3.76 -3.65 -2.78
CA ARG A 8 -3.55 -5.09 -2.55
C ARG A 8 -3.45 -5.80 -3.89
N ARG A 9 -2.37 -6.53 -4.13
CA ARG A 9 -2.12 -7.35 -5.31
C ARG A 9 -1.95 -8.81 -4.89
N PRO A 10 -2.36 -9.79 -5.71
CA PRO A 10 -2.06 -11.20 -5.46
C PRO A 10 -0.55 -11.41 -5.36
N GLU A 11 -0.10 -12.16 -4.36
CA GLU A 11 1.29 -12.52 -4.19
C GLU A 11 1.39 -13.94 -3.64
N LYS A 12 2.40 -14.69 -4.06
CA LYS A 12 2.69 -16.03 -3.52
C LYS A 12 3.33 -15.89 -2.13
N SER A 13 2.52 -15.50 -1.15
CA SER A 13 2.86 -15.36 0.26
C SER A 13 1.87 -16.15 1.12
N ILE A 14 2.18 -16.30 2.41
CA ILE A 14 1.26 -16.93 3.38
C ILE A 14 -0.09 -16.19 3.50
N TYR A 15 -0.16 -14.94 3.05
CA TYR A 15 -1.35 -14.10 3.10
C TYR A 15 -2.09 -14.01 1.76
N GLY A 16 -1.59 -14.67 0.71
CA GLY A 16 -2.14 -14.68 -0.66
C GLY A 16 -2.14 -13.32 -1.37
N SER A 17 -1.66 -12.26 -0.72
CA SER A 17 -1.62 -10.90 -1.24
C SER A 17 -0.57 -10.05 -0.52
N ALA A 18 -0.15 -8.96 -1.14
CA ALA A 18 0.65 -7.91 -0.51
C ALA A 18 0.20 -6.52 -1.00
N MET A 19 0.57 -5.48 -0.27
CA MET A 19 0.26 -4.09 -0.64
C MET A 19 1.42 -3.52 -1.46
N TYR A 20 1.09 -2.81 -2.55
CA TYR A 20 2.05 -2.11 -3.39
C TYR A 20 1.67 -0.64 -3.51
N VAL A 21 2.65 0.25 -3.47
CA VAL A 21 2.43 1.68 -3.67
C VAL A 21 2.00 1.91 -5.11
N ILE A 22 0.88 2.60 -5.31
CA ILE A 22 0.42 3.01 -6.66
C ILE A 22 0.45 4.52 -6.83
N ALA A 23 0.46 5.27 -5.73
CA ALA A 23 0.68 6.71 -5.74
C ALA A 23 1.20 7.16 -4.36
N SER A 24 2.06 8.17 -4.33
CA SER A 24 2.46 8.84 -3.09
C SER A 24 2.81 10.30 -3.35
N SER A 25 2.71 11.12 -2.31
CA SER A 25 3.19 12.50 -2.32
C SER A 25 4.69 12.65 -1.99
N HIS A 26 5.41 11.55 -1.76
CA HIS A 26 6.79 11.61 -1.27
C HIS A 26 7.65 10.46 -1.82
N ASP A 27 8.89 10.77 -2.22
CA ASP A 27 9.80 9.86 -2.94
C ASP A 27 10.20 8.62 -2.15
N ARG A 28 10.13 8.70 -0.81
CA ARG A 28 10.36 7.56 0.10
C ARG A 28 9.45 6.36 -0.19
N PHE A 29 8.25 6.62 -0.70
CA PHE A 29 7.29 5.58 -1.06
C PHE A 29 7.21 5.50 -2.59
N THR A 30 8.17 4.81 -3.18
CA THR A 30 8.31 4.66 -4.63
C THR A 30 7.15 3.88 -5.20
N VAL A 31 6.58 4.37 -6.31
CA VAL A 31 5.52 3.64 -7.03
C VAL A 31 6.03 2.25 -7.44
N ASP A 32 5.14 1.27 -7.36
CA ASP A 32 5.40 -0.17 -7.56
C ASP A 32 6.35 -0.82 -6.55
N SER A 33 6.78 -0.11 -5.50
CA SER A 33 7.42 -0.75 -4.36
C SER A 33 6.39 -1.46 -3.49
N ARG A 34 6.82 -2.55 -2.85
CA ARG A 34 6.04 -3.21 -1.79
C ARG A 34 5.89 -2.27 -0.58
N PHE A 35 4.72 -2.30 0.05
CA PHE A 35 4.39 -1.53 1.23
C PHE A 35 3.98 -2.47 2.37
N ASP A 36 4.90 -2.74 3.29
CA ASP A 36 4.66 -3.62 4.44
C ASP A 36 4.12 -2.87 5.66
N TYR A 37 3.60 -3.62 6.64
CA TYR A 37 3.07 -3.06 7.89
C TYR A 37 4.09 -2.22 8.69
N GLY A 38 5.39 -2.49 8.55
CA GLY A 38 6.44 -1.65 9.16
C GLY A 38 6.45 -0.23 8.61
N PHE A 39 6.19 -0.06 7.31
CA PHE A 39 6.08 1.27 6.69
C PHE A 39 4.80 2.00 7.11
N MET A 40 3.74 1.25 7.44
CA MET A 40 2.49 1.84 7.92
C MET A 40 2.67 2.60 9.23
N GLY A 41 3.45 2.07 10.18
CA GLY A 41 3.76 2.76 11.44
C GLY A 41 4.46 4.11 11.21
N ILE A 42 5.54 4.08 10.42
CA ILE A 42 6.32 5.29 10.06
C ILE A 42 5.43 6.32 9.33
N ALA A 43 4.63 5.87 8.37
CA ALA A 43 3.75 6.75 7.60
C ALA A 43 2.67 7.41 8.50
N VAL A 44 2.12 6.68 9.47
CA VAL A 44 1.18 7.26 10.44
C VAL A 44 1.85 8.30 11.33
N GLU A 45 3.03 8.00 11.89
CA GLU A 45 3.79 8.93 12.73
C GLU A 45 4.17 10.21 11.99
N GLU A 46 4.48 10.11 10.69
CA GLU A 46 4.83 11.26 9.85
C GLU A 46 3.61 12.03 9.29
N GLY A 47 2.39 11.60 9.62
CA GLY A 47 1.14 12.27 9.26
C GLY A 47 0.67 12.03 7.82
N TYR A 48 0.96 10.86 7.24
CA TYR A 48 0.42 10.49 5.93
C TYR A 48 -1.04 10.01 6.05
N VAL A 49 -1.87 10.43 5.11
CA VAL A 49 -3.16 9.77 4.83
C VAL A 49 -2.88 8.53 3.99
N ILE A 50 -3.21 7.36 4.52
CA ILE A 50 -3.00 6.07 3.83
C ILE A 50 -4.34 5.57 3.30
N THR A 51 -4.43 5.38 1.99
CA THR A 51 -5.58 4.79 1.32
C THR A 51 -5.24 3.38 0.85
N VAL A 52 -5.96 2.39 1.37
CA VAL A 52 -5.79 0.97 0.98
C VAL A 52 -6.90 0.59 0.02
N LEU A 53 -6.54 0.27 -1.22
CA LEU A 53 -7.46 -0.23 -2.22
C LEU A 53 -7.66 -1.75 -2.08
N PRO A 54 -8.88 -2.26 -2.34
CA PRO A 54 -9.22 -3.68 -2.23
C PRO A 54 -8.42 -4.51 -3.22
N LEU A 55 -8.29 -5.83 -3.00
CA LEU A 55 -7.50 -6.71 -3.88
C LEU A 55 -7.83 -6.51 -5.37
N GLN A 56 -6.79 -6.18 -6.15
CA GLN A 56 -6.93 -6.02 -7.59
C GLN A 56 -7.27 -7.37 -8.22
N GLY A 57 -8.36 -7.43 -8.96
CA GLY A 57 -8.84 -8.68 -9.58
C GLY A 57 -9.62 -9.59 -8.63
N ALA A 58 -10.03 -9.12 -7.45
CA ALA A 58 -11.10 -9.78 -6.71
C ALA A 58 -12.42 -9.57 -7.48
N GLU A 59 -13.02 -10.66 -7.97
CA GLU A 59 -14.39 -10.58 -8.45
C GLU A 59 -15.29 -10.15 -7.29
N PRO A 60 -16.28 -9.25 -7.52
CA PRO A 60 -17.29 -8.97 -6.52
C PRO A 60 -18.04 -10.27 -6.23
N PHE A 61 -18.07 -10.65 -4.94
CA PHE A 61 -18.82 -11.82 -4.45
C PHE A 61 -20.32 -11.72 -4.76
#